data_AF-W1PR36-F1
#
_entry.id   AF-W1PR36-F1
#
_cell.length_a   1.000
_cell.length_b   1.000
_cell.length_c   1.000
_cell.angle_alpha   90.00
_cell.angle_beta   90.00
_cell.angle_gamma   90.00
#
_symmetry.space_group_name_H-M   'P 1'
#
loop_
_entity.id
_entity.type
_entity.pdbx_description
1 polymer ?
#
loop_
_entity_poly.entity_id
_entity_poly.type
_entity_poly.pdbx_seq_one_letter_code
_entity_poly.pdbx_strand_id
1 'polypeptide(L)'
;MGVFTFVLRSTGGEWNAKQLSGELEASASSTFELQRKLVQAASSQDSSGGVQSSFAMVSPSSAVFQVVIGGGGGGGFIGGGAAAAAAPSGAPAAAEAPPAEEKKEEKEESDDDMGFSLFD
;
A
#
# COMPACT_ATOMS: atom_id res chain seq x y z
N MET A 1 11.43 3.00 16.30
CA MET A 1 10.83 2.81 14.97
C MET A 1 11.86 2.10 14.10
N GLY A 2 11.69 0.80 13.88
CA GLY A 2 12.51 0.02 12.96
C GLY A 2 11.94 0.10 11.54
N VAL A 3 12.81 0.34 10.55
CA VAL A 3 12.44 0.30 9.14
C VAL A 3 13.26 -0.79 8.47
N PHE A 4 12.56 -1.78 7.92
CA PHE A 4 13.14 -2.94 7.25
C PHE A 4 12.76 -2.86 5.78
N THR A 5 13.71 -2.51 4.93
CA THR A 5 13.51 -2.42 3.48
C THR A 5 14.07 -3.68 2.83
N PHE A 6 13.29 -4.31 1.96
CA PHE A 6 13.65 -5.54 1.27
C PHE A 6 13.57 -5.33 -0.24
N VAL A 7 14.56 -5.85 -0.94
CA VAL A 7 14.57 -5.97 -2.40
C VAL A 7 14.16 -7.39 -2.75
N LEU A 8 13.09 -7.51 -3.54
CA LEU A 8 12.54 -8.78 -3.97
C LEU A 8 12.86 -9.03 -5.44
N ARG A 9 13.14 -10.29 -5.75
CA ARG A 9 13.36 -10.78 -7.11
C ARG A 9 12.66 -12.11 -7.30
N SER A 10 11.95 -12.24 -8.41
CA SER A 10 11.39 -13.51 -8.87
C SER A 10 12.34 -14.17 -9.87
N THR A 11 12.66 -15.43 -9.64
CA THR A 11 13.47 -16.28 -10.53
C THR A 11 12.82 -17.64 -10.64
N GLY A 12 12.39 -18.03 -11.84
CA GLY A 12 11.76 -19.34 -12.06
C GLY A 12 10.44 -19.56 -11.29
N GLY A 13 9.73 -18.48 -10.94
CA GLY A 13 8.48 -18.54 -10.17
C GLY A 13 8.67 -18.51 -8.65
N GLU A 14 9.91 -18.67 -8.16
CA GLU A 14 10.22 -18.46 -6.74
C GLU A 14 10.60 -17.00 -6.48
N TRP A 15 10.06 -16.44 -5.40
CA TRP A 15 10.39 -15.10 -4.94
C TRP A 15 11.44 -15.18 -3.84
N ASN A 16 12.48 -14.39 -3.99
CA ASN A 16 13.54 -14.21 -3.01
C ASN A 16 13.57 -12.76 -2.55
N ALA A 17 13.78 -12.54 -1.27
CA ALA A 17 13.90 -11.22 -0.67
C ALA A 17 15.18 -11.10 0.15
N LYS A 18 15.83 -9.96 0.01
CA LYS A 18 17.02 -9.59 0.78
C LYS A 18 16.82 -8.22 1.39
N GLN A 19 17.14 -8.08 2.67
CA GLN A 19 17.12 -6.78 3.32
C GLN A 19 18.19 -5.88 2.67
N LEU A 20 17.82 -4.64 2.36
CA LEU A 20 18.72 -3.64 1.78
C LEU A 20 19.87 -3.31 2.74
N SER A 21 19.54 -3.21 4.03
CA SER A 21 20.46 -2.92 5.12
C SER A 21 20.20 -3.90 6.26
N GLY A 22 20.93 -5.01 6.28
CA GLY A 22 20.81 -6.07 7.28
C GLY A 22 21.04 -7.45 6.69
N GLU A 23 20.73 -8.48 7.48
CA GLU A 23 20.99 -9.89 7.14
C GLU A 23 19.71 -10.71 6.97
N LEU A 24 18.53 -10.09 7.08
CA LEU A 24 17.28 -10.80 6.89
C LEU A 24 17.06 -11.16 5.42
N GLU A 25 16.88 -12.45 5.16
CA GLU A 25 16.52 -12.98 3.85
C GLU A 25 15.37 -13.99 4.00
N ALA A 26 14.54 -14.09 2.96
CA ALA A 26 13.48 -15.10 2.89
C ALA A 26 13.16 -15.47 1.45
N SER A 27 12.70 -16.70 1.23
CA SER A 27 12.14 -17.13 -0.05
C SER A 27 10.75 -17.77 0.12
N ALA A 28 9.94 -17.66 -0.93
CA ALA A 28 8.67 -18.38 -1.03
C ALA A 28 8.20 -18.49 -2.49
N SER A 29 7.25 -19.39 -2.73
CA SER A 29 6.62 -19.58 -4.06
C SER A 29 5.65 -18.45 -4.43
N SER A 30 5.23 -17.63 -3.47
CA SER A 30 4.32 -16.52 -3.70
C SER A 30 4.72 -15.26 -2.92
N THR A 31 4.35 -14.09 -3.45
CA THR A 31 4.58 -12.81 -2.77
C THR A 31 3.86 -12.74 -1.42
N PHE A 32 2.69 -13.37 -1.31
CA PHE A 32 1.90 -13.38 -0.09
C PHE A 32 2.58 -14.11 1.07
N GLU A 33 3.10 -15.31 0.82
CA GLU A 33 3.86 -16.06 1.83
C GLU A 33 5.15 -15.35 2.20
N LEU A 34 5.84 -14.81 1.20
CA LEU A 34 7.07 -14.07 1.41
C LEU A 34 6.84 -12.84 2.30
N GLN A 35 5.81 -12.03 2.01
CA GLN A 35 5.47 -10.86 2.81
C GLN A 35 5.23 -11.22 4.28
N ARG A 36 4.50 -12.31 4.55
CA ARG A 36 4.27 -12.79 5.92
C ARG A 36 5.56 -13.22 6.61
N LYS A 37 6.41 -13.97 5.91
CA LYS A 37 7.72 -14.39 6.45
C LYS A 37 8.59 -13.17 6.78
N LEU A 38 8.62 -12.16 5.91
CA LEU A 38 9.40 -10.94 6.13
C LEU A 38 8.85 -10.09 7.28
N VAL A 39 7.52 -9.94 7.38
CA VAL A 39 6.90 -9.24 8.51
C VAL A 39 7.23 -9.95 9.82
N GLN A 40 7.13 -11.29 9.84
CA GLN A 40 7.48 -12.07 11.02
C GLN A 40 8.96 -11.93 11.39
N ALA A 41 9.86 -11.98 10.41
CA ALA A 41 11.29 -11.81 10.60
C ALA A 41 11.67 -10.39 11.06
N ALA A 42 10.99 -9.36 10.56
CA ALA A 42 11.17 -7.99 11.04
C ALA A 42 10.66 -7.86 12.49
N SER A 43 9.52 -8.46 12.81
CA SER A 43 8.92 -8.41 14.16
C SER A 43 9.70 -9.18 15.22
N SER A 44 10.51 -10.16 14.83
CA SER A 44 11.43 -10.83 15.76
C SER A 44 12.69 -10.01 16.05
N GLN A 45 13.06 -9.07 15.16
CA GLN A 45 14.18 -8.16 15.38
C GLN A 45 13.77 -6.89 16.13
N ASP A 46 12.56 -6.38 15.90
CA ASP A 46 12.01 -5.21 16.60
C ASP A 46 10.53 -5.45 16.94
N SER A 47 10.18 -5.27 18.21
CA SER A 47 8.80 -5.38 18.72
C SER A 47 8.32 -4.08 19.38
N SER A 48 8.96 -2.94 19.06
CA SER A 48 8.74 -1.64 19.70
C SER A 48 7.39 -0.98 19.44
N GLY A 49 6.49 -1.60 18.67
CA GLY A 49 5.13 -1.12 18.49
C GLY A 49 4.37 -1.77 17.33
N GLY A 50 3.36 -1.06 16.81
CA GLY A 50 2.54 -1.54 15.70
C GLY A 50 3.33 -1.79 14.42
N VAL A 51 2.89 -2.76 13.63
CA VAL A 51 3.50 -3.16 12.36
C VAL A 51 2.71 -2.56 11.19
N GLN A 52 3.42 -1.86 10.30
CA GLN A 52 2.93 -1.39 9.01
C GLN A 52 3.82 -1.96 7.91
N SER A 53 3.26 -2.25 6.75
CA SER A 53 4.04 -2.73 5.61
C SER A 53 3.52 -2.18 4.29
N SER A 54 4.41 -1.90 3.35
CA SER A 54 4.07 -1.48 1.99
C SER A 54 4.77 -2.37 0.96
N PHE A 55 4.09 -2.69 -0.13
CA PHE A 55 4.58 -3.53 -1.20
C PHE A 55 4.41 -2.82 -2.54
N ALA A 56 5.51 -2.62 -3.25
CA ALA A 56 5.51 -1.96 -4.56
C ALA A 56 6.26 -2.82 -5.57
N MET A 57 5.58 -3.21 -6.64
CA MET A 57 6.23 -3.84 -7.79
C MET A 57 7.01 -2.77 -8.58
N VAL A 58 8.23 -3.11 -8.97
CA VAL A 58 9.07 -2.27 -9.85
C VAL A 58 9.03 -2.82 -11.27
N SER A 59 8.99 -4.14 -11.40
CA SER A 59 8.77 -4.86 -12.65
C SER A 59 7.98 -6.14 -12.36
N PRO A 60 7.50 -6.89 -13.38
CA PRO A 60 6.85 -8.17 -13.15
C PRO A 60 7.68 -9.19 -12.35
N SER A 61 9.00 -9.02 -12.32
CA SER A 61 9.95 -9.91 -11.64
C SER A 61 10.70 -9.26 -10.48
N SER A 62 10.39 -8.02 -10.10
CA SER A 62 11.07 -7.33 -8.99
C SER A 62 10.13 -6.41 -8.22
N ALA A 63 10.34 -6.34 -6.89
CA ALA A 63 9.52 -5.52 -6.01
C ALA A 63 10.37 -4.96 -4.85
N VAL A 64 9.85 -3.91 -4.22
CA VAL A 64 10.36 -3.38 -2.96
C VAL A 64 9.27 -3.60 -1.90
N PHE A 65 9.68 -4.17 -0.77
CA PHE A 65 8.81 -4.35 0.38
C PHE A 65 9.41 -3.64 1.58
N GLN A 66 8.62 -2.82 2.25
CA GLN A 66 9.06 -2.12 3.45
C GLN A 66 8.19 -2.55 4.62
N VAL A 67 8.81 -2.92 5.75
CA VAL A 67 8.14 -3.17 7.02
C VAL A 67 8.59 -2.10 8.00
N VAL A 68 7.65 -1.41 8.62
CA VAL A 68 7.87 -0.38 9.62
C VAL A 68 7.28 -0.84 10.94
N ILE A 69 8.08 -0.83 12.00
CA ILE A 69 7.67 -1.24 13.34
C ILE A 69 7.83 -0.05 14.29
N GLY A 70 6.80 0.26 15.07
CA GLY A 70 6.87 1.32 16.08
C GLY A 70 6.81 2.74 15.51
N GLY A 71 6.23 2.91 14.31
CA GLY A 71 5.98 4.22 13.71
C GLY A 71 4.50 4.56 13.72
N GLY A 72 4.09 5.47 14.61
CA GLY A 72 2.76 6.08 14.52
C GLY A 72 2.66 6.94 13.26
N GLY A 73 1.67 6.63 12.41
CA GLY A 73 1.18 7.40 11.26
C GLY A 73 2.13 8.43 10.62
N GLY A 74 2.75 8.07 9.49
CA GLY A 74 3.35 9.03 8.56
C GLY A 74 4.70 8.57 8.01
N GLY A 75 4.77 8.31 6.70
CA GLY A 75 6.04 8.13 5.99
C GLY A 75 6.32 6.73 5.42
N GLY A 76 5.32 6.07 4.85
CA GLY A 76 5.52 4.98 3.90
C GLY A 76 4.78 5.33 2.62
N PHE A 77 5.41 5.20 1.45
CA PHE A 77 4.73 5.34 0.16
C PHE A 77 3.50 4.42 0.15
N ILE A 78 2.30 5.01 0.26
CA ILE A 78 1.02 4.30 0.19
C ILE A 78 0.75 4.03 -1.29
N GLY A 79 1.39 2.98 -1.82
CA GLY A 79 1.02 2.35 -3.07
C GLY A 79 0.08 1.18 -2.78
N GLY A 80 -1.23 1.43 -2.89
CA GLY A 80 -2.26 0.38 -3.01
C GLY A 80 -2.72 -0.29 -1.72
N GLY A 81 -3.98 -0.03 -1.33
CA GLY A 81 -4.71 -0.81 -0.33
C GLY A 81 -4.67 -0.20 1.06
N ALA A 82 -5.63 0.68 1.36
CA ALA A 82 -5.91 1.15 2.71
C ALA A 82 -6.21 -0.04 3.64
N ALA A 83 -5.24 -0.44 4.46
CA ALA A 83 -5.50 -1.25 5.64
C ALA A 83 -6.12 -0.32 6.70
N ALA A 84 -7.44 -0.43 6.83
CA ALA A 84 -8.22 0.25 7.85
C ALA A 84 -7.61 -0.02 9.24
N ALA A 85 -7.22 1.04 9.94
CA ALA A 85 -6.95 0.98 11.36
C ALA A 85 -8.29 0.69 12.07
N ALA A 86 -8.44 -0.52 12.60
CA ALA A 86 -9.50 -0.86 13.53
C ALA A 86 -9.16 -0.29 14.92
N ALA A 87 -10.05 0.51 15.48
CA ALA A 87 -10.13 0.81 16.90
C ALA A 87 -11.62 0.81 17.32
N PRO A 88 -11.93 0.44 18.57
CA PRO A 88 -13.10 -0.37 18.92
C PRO A 88 -14.41 0.40 19.07
N SER A 89 -15.47 -0.40 18.99
CA SER A 89 -16.90 -0.11 19.16
C SER A 89 -17.25 0.60 20.47
N GLY A 90 -18.02 1.68 20.34
CA GLY A 90 -18.93 2.24 21.34
C GLY A 90 -20.09 2.95 20.63
N ALA A 91 -21.19 2.23 20.41
CA ALA A 91 -22.44 2.74 19.81
C ALA A 91 -23.27 3.52 20.86
N PRO A 92 -24.41 4.17 20.54
CA PRO A 92 -25.09 4.28 19.23
C PRO A 92 -25.65 5.68 18.87
N ALA A 93 -26.16 5.74 17.62
CA ALA A 93 -27.30 6.51 17.14
C ALA A 93 -27.13 8.01 16.83
N ALA A 94 -27.14 8.34 15.53
CA ALA A 94 -28.22 9.14 14.95
C ALA A 94 -28.29 8.84 13.44
N ALA A 95 -29.50 8.55 12.98
CA ALA A 95 -29.82 8.16 11.62
C ALA A 95 -30.15 9.39 10.75
N GLU A 96 -30.08 9.13 9.44
CA GLU A 96 -30.82 9.78 8.34
C GLU A 96 -30.33 11.12 7.75
N ALA A 97 -29.83 10.99 6.51
CA ALA A 97 -29.80 11.95 5.41
C ALA A 97 -31.22 12.50 5.07
N PRO A 98 -31.42 13.55 4.23
CA PRO A 98 -30.50 14.07 3.19
C PRO A 98 -30.38 15.60 3.06
N PRO A 99 -29.33 16.13 2.40
CA PRO A 99 -29.35 17.44 1.76
C PRO A 99 -29.74 17.31 0.27
N ALA A 100 -30.75 18.05 -0.18
CA ALA A 100 -31.02 18.28 -1.61
C ALA A 100 -31.71 19.64 -1.81
N GLU A 101 -30.90 20.69 -1.99
CA GLU A 101 -31.26 21.97 -2.60
C GLU A 101 -30.39 22.08 -3.87
N GLU A 102 -31.00 21.98 -5.06
CA GLU A 102 -31.41 23.08 -5.93
C GLU A 102 -30.34 23.60 -6.92
N LYS A 103 -30.71 23.56 -8.21
CA LYS A 103 -30.50 24.55 -9.29
C LYS A 103 -29.51 24.26 -10.44
N LYS A 104 -30.15 24.19 -11.62
CA LYS A 104 -29.79 24.64 -12.99
C LYS A 104 -28.91 23.70 -13.82
N GLU A 105 -29.45 23.02 -14.83
CA GLU A 105 -29.91 23.48 -16.17
C GLU A 105 -28.80 24.03 -17.08
N GLU A 106 -28.48 23.20 -18.09
CA GLU A 106 -28.24 23.51 -19.52
C GLU A 106 -26.96 24.25 -19.96
N LYS A 107 -26.05 23.50 -20.60
CA LYS A 107 -25.62 23.76 -21.99
C LYS A 107 -24.90 22.56 -22.61
N GLU A 108 -25.49 22.06 -23.69
CA GLU A 108 -24.87 21.20 -24.70
C GLU A 108 -23.80 21.96 -25.51
N GLU A 109 -22.93 21.19 -26.17
CA GLU A 109 -22.19 21.56 -27.41
C GLU A 109 -20.81 22.25 -27.27
N SER A 110 -19.76 21.43 -27.10
CA SER A 110 -18.44 21.58 -27.78
C SER A 110 -17.62 20.29 -27.62
N ASP A 111 -17.99 19.29 -28.41
CA ASP A 111 -17.32 17.99 -28.56
C ASP A 111 -16.50 17.95 -29.88
N ASP A 112 -15.81 19.06 -30.20
CA ASP A 112 -15.10 19.21 -31.50
C ASP A 112 -13.81 20.06 -31.44
N ASP A 113 -13.21 20.29 -30.26
CA ASP A 113 -11.95 21.07 -30.13
C ASP A 113 -11.03 20.62 -28.98
N MET A 114 -11.07 19.33 -28.64
CA MET A 114 -10.10 18.67 -27.75
C MET A 114 -9.48 17.43 -28.42
N GLY A 115 -9.50 17.41 -29.75
CA GLY A 115 -9.18 16.23 -30.58
C GLY A 115 -8.31 16.50 -31.81
N PHE A 116 -7.68 17.68 -31.97
CA PHE A 116 -6.84 17.94 -33.15
C PHE A 116 -5.58 18.78 -32.93
N SER A 117 -5.02 18.79 -31.71
CA SER A 117 -3.64 19.27 -31.46
C SER A 117 -2.96 18.53 -30.29
N LEU A 118 -3.19 17.22 -30.17
CA LEU A 118 -2.41 16.33 -29.29
C LEU A 118 -1.29 15.60 -30.07
N PHE A 119 -0.91 16.13 -31.23
CA PHE A 119 0.23 15.72 -32.04
C PHE A 119 0.82 16.91 -32.82
N ASP A 120 0.83 18.09 -32.21
CA ASP A 120 1.82 19.12 -32.55
C ASP A 120 2.76 19.32 -31.37
#